data_AF-A0A1I2CJ37-F1
#
_entry.id   AF-A0A1I2CJ37-F1
#
_cell.length_a   1.000
_cell.length_b   1.000
_cell.length_c   1.000
_cell.angle_alpha   90.00
_cell.angle_beta   90.00
_cell.angle_gamma   90.00
#
_symmetry.space_group_name_H-M   'P 1'
#
loop_
_entity.id
_entity.type
_entity.pdbx_description
1 polymer ?
#
loop_
_entity_poly.entity_id
_entity_poly.type
_entity_poly.pdbx_seq_one_letter_code
_entity_poly.pdbx_strand_id
1 'polypeptide(L)'
;MLKAFNNVTARTLARGGLPAGAPGRIALSVAGDDVAGKKLVLQLFDQLGFDGVDAGTLADSWRQQVGTPAYGHDLDAAALRAALAAAERDRVADYRREGEAMVRQLLATAGSIDAIAAP
;
A
#
# COMPACT_ATOMS: atom_id res chain seq x y z
N MET A 1 -13.80 -1.77 10.91
CA MET A 1 -13.46 -1.44 9.52
C MET A 1 -11.95 -1.47 9.37
N LEU A 2 -11.43 -1.98 8.25
CA LEU A 2 -10.00 -2.12 7.97
C LEU A 2 -9.67 -1.50 6.61
N LYS A 3 -8.45 -0.97 6.45
CA LYS A 3 -7.91 -0.50 5.17
C LYS A 3 -6.53 -1.12 4.94
N ALA A 4 -6.37 -1.81 3.82
CA ALA A 4 -5.16 -2.53 3.45
C ALA A 4 -4.78 -2.34 1.97
N PHE A 5 -3.62 -2.87 1.57
CA PHE A 5 -3.15 -2.99 0.17
C PHE A 5 -2.84 -1.69 -0.59
N ASN A 6 -2.92 -0.52 0.05
CA ASN A 6 -2.72 0.73 -0.70
C ASN A 6 -1.24 1.04 -0.99
N ASN A 7 -0.31 0.33 -0.36
CA ASN A 7 1.11 0.57 -0.54
C ASN A 7 1.73 -0.21 -1.70
N VAL A 8 0.96 -0.98 -2.48
CA VAL A 8 1.49 -1.86 -3.53
C VAL A 8 0.77 -1.65 -4.86
N THR A 9 1.43 -1.97 -5.97
CA THR A 9 0.77 -1.96 -7.29
C THR A 9 -0.03 -3.25 -7.51
N ALA A 10 -1.02 -3.23 -8.41
CA ALA A 10 -1.77 -4.43 -8.78
C ALA A 10 -0.86 -5.53 -9.37
N ARG A 11 0.15 -5.12 -10.17
CA ARG A 11 1.14 -6.03 -10.74
C ARG A 11 1.96 -6.73 -9.66
N THR A 12 2.48 -5.96 -8.71
CA THR A 12 3.25 -6.51 -7.60
C THR A 12 2.39 -7.40 -6.73
N LEU A 13 1.15 -7.00 -6.42
CA LEU A 13 0.25 -7.86 -5.67
C LEU A 13 0.01 -9.22 -6.38
N ALA A 14 -0.08 -9.22 -7.71
CA ALA A 14 -0.29 -10.44 -8.49
C ALA A 14 0.95 -11.34 -8.64
N ARG A 15 2.17 -10.80 -8.52
CA ARG A 15 3.41 -11.50 -8.93
C ARG A 15 4.58 -11.43 -7.96
N GLY A 16 4.52 -10.56 -6.96
CA GLY A 16 5.63 -10.23 -6.07
C GLY A 16 5.69 -11.06 -4.78
N GLY A 17 4.77 -12.02 -4.60
CA GLY A 17 4.76 -12.88 -3.42
C GLY A 17 5.99 -13.80 -3.37
N LEU A 18 6.62 -13.90 -2.21
CA LEU A 18 7.74 -14.81 -1.95
C LEU A 18 7.47 -15.68 -0.71
N PRO A 19 8.05 -16.89 -0.63
CA PRO A 19 7.93 -17.74 0.55
C PRO A 19 8.35 -17.03 1.85
N ALA A 20 7.75 -17.42 2.97
CA ALA A 20 8.10 -16.88 4.28
C ALA A 20 9.61 -17.04 4.55
N GLY A 21 10.26 -15.96 5.01
CA GLY A 21 11.70 -15.93 5.29
C GLY A 21 12.60 -15.73 4.06
N ALA A 22 12.05 -15.67 2.85
CA ALA A 22 12.84 -15.33 1.67
C ALA A 22 13.39 -13.89 1.77
N PRO A 23 14.65 -13.64 1.38
CA PRO A 23 15.17 -12.27 1.31
C PRO A 23 14.42 -11.46 0.23
N GLY A 24 14.18 -10.18 0.51
CA GLY A 24 13.53 -9.26 -0.44
C GLY A 24 12.01 -9.30 -0.46
N ARG A 25 11.36 -9.86 0.57
CA ARG A 25 9.90 -9.77 0.72
C ARG A 25 9.44 -8.31 0.77
N ILE A 26 8.40 -8.04 -0.02
CA ILE A 26 7.68 -6.77 0.00
C ILE A 26 6.68 -6.83 1.17
N ALA A 27 6.53 -5.71 1.87
CA ALA A 27 5.58 -5.58 2.96
C ALA A 27 4.29 -4.90 2.50
N LEU A 28 3.17 -5.29 3.13
CA LEU A 28 1.86 -4.68 2.95
C LEU A 28 1.36 -4.10 4.28
N SER A 29 0.68 -2.95 4.22
CA SER A 29 0.12 -2.30 5.41
C SER A 29 -1.37 -2.60 5.60
N VAL A 30 -1.80 -2.73 6.85
CA VAL A 30 -3.21 -2.70 7.28
C VAL A 30 -3.40 -1.71 8.42
N ALA A 31 -4.48 -0.92 8.37
CA ALA A 31 -4.89 0.01 9.41
C ALA A 31 -6.35 -0.21 9.79
N GLY A 32 -6.67 -0.05 11.08
CA GLY A 32 -8.03 -0.22 11.59
C GLY A 32 -8.08 -0.48 13.09
N ASP A 33 -9.25 -0.30 13.68
CA ASP A 33 -9.43 -0.36 15.14
C ASP A 33 -9.75 -1.79 15.64
N ASP A 34 -10.13 -2.69 14.72
CA ASP A 34 -10.37 -4.10 15.01
C ASP A 34 -9.05 -4.88 15.02
N VAL A 35 -8.54 -5.16 16.23
CA VAL A 35 -7.29 -5.89 16.45
C VAL A 35 -7.36 -7.32 15.90
N ALA A 36 -8.48 -8.02 16.05
CA ALA A 36 -8.63 -9.40 15.56
C ALA A 36 -8.66 -9.41 14.03
N GLY A 37 -9.39 -8.47 13.44
CA GLY A 37 -9.41 -8.26 11.99
C GLY A 37 -8.04 -7.93 11.41
N LYS A 38 -7.27 -7.04 12.06
CA LYS A 38 -5.89 -6.74 11.63
C LYS A 38 -4.99 -7.98 11.68
N LYS A 39 -5.09 -8.79 12.73
CA LYS A 39 -4.32 -10.04 12.83
C LYS A 39 -4.63 -11.00 11.69
N LEU A 40 -5.91 -11.14 11.32
CA LEU A 40 -6.33 -11.97 10.18
C LEU A 40 -5.74 -11.45 8.87
N VAL A 41 -5.74 -10.13 8.64
CA VAL A 41 -5.15 -9.53 7.44
C VAL A 41 -3.63 -9.71 7.39
N LEU A 42 -2.93 -9.58 8.51
CA LEU A 42 -1.48 -9.82 8.57
C LEU A 42 -1.13 -11.29 8.26
N GLN A 43 -1.96 -12.24 8.70
CA GLN A 43 -1.82 -13.65 8.33
C GLN A 43 -2.09 -13.88 6.84
N LEU A 44 -3.10 -13.20 6.28
CA LEU A 44 -3.39 -13.25 4.85
C LEU A 44 -2.21 -12.73 4.03
N PHE A 45 -1.56 -11.64 4.43
CA PHE A 45 -0.36 -11.13 3.74
C PHE A 45 0.74 -12.18 3.69
N ASP A 46 1.02 -12.85 4.81
CA ASP A 46 2.04 -13.89 4.86
C ASP A 46 1.71 -15.07 3.92
N GLN A 47 0.45 -15.51 3.89
CA GLN A 47 -0.03 -16.55 2.98
C GLN A 47 0.07 -16.15 1.50
N LEU A 48 -0.09 -14.87 1.19
CA LEU A 48 0.09 -14.31 -0.15
C LEU A 48 1.58 -14.08 -0.51
N GLY A 49 2.50 -14.31 0.42
CA GLY A 49 3.93 -14.18 0.21
C GLY A 49 4.50 -12.79 0.53
N PHE A 50 3.78 -11.96 1.29
CA PHE A 50 4.19 -10.62 1.68
C PHE A 50 4.40 -10.50 3.19
N ASP A 51 5.31 -9.61 3.60
CA ASP A 51 5.39 -9.23 5.01
C ASP A 51 4.23 -8.30 5.39
N GLY A 52 3.91 -8.24 6.69
CA GLY A 52 2.82 -7.42 7.19
C GLY A 52 3.27 -6.29 8.12
N VAL A 53 2.68 -5.09 7.94
CA VAL A 53 2.85 -3.94 8.83
C VAL A 53 1.50 -3.48 9.35
N ASP A 54 1.34 -3.47 10.66
CA ASP A 54 0.23 -2.77 11.32
C ASP A 54 0.51 -1.26 11.27
N ALA A 55 -0.33 -0.53 10.54
CA ALA A 55 -0.22 0.91 10.31
C ALA A 55 -1.10 1.73 11.28
N GLY A 56 -1.60 1.13 12.36
CA GLY A 56 -2.31 1.81 13.43
C GLY A 56 -3.83 1.77 13.30
N THR A 57 -4.47 2.87 13.71
CA THR A 57 -5.93 3.00 13.77
C THR A 57 -6.54 3.29 12.40
N LEU A 58 -7.86 3.21 12.27
CA LEU A 58 -8.51 3.68 11.04
C LEU A 58 -8.27 5.18 10.82
N ALA A 59 -8.18 5.95 11.91
CA ALA A 59 -7.89 7.38 11.88
C ALA A 59 -6.46 7.71 11.39
N ASP A 60 -5.53 6.76 11.46
CA ASP A 60 -4.16 6.87 10.92
C ASP A 60 -4.05 6.44 9.46
N SER A 61 -5.10 5.81 8.92
CA SER A 61 -5.08 5.16 7.60
C SER A 61 -4.91 6.12 6.41
N TRP A 62 -4.98 7.44 6.63
CA TRP A 62 -4.65 8.46 5.63
C TRP A 62 -3.16 8.41 5.22
N ARG A 63 -2.27 7.86 6.05
CA ARG A 63 -0.83 7.72 5.76
C ARG A 63 -0.51 6.79 4.59
N GLN A 64 -1.50 6.04 4.11
CA GLN A 64 -1.41 5.13 2.96
C GLN A 64 -2.37 5.53 1.83
N GLN A 65 -2.80 6.80 1.75
CA GLN A 65 -3.63 7.28 0.64
C GLN A 65 -2.78 7.70 -0.57
N VAL A 66 -3.39 7.80 -1.75
CA VAL A 66 -2.72 8.24 -2.98
C VAL A 66 -1.91 9.52 -2.73
N GLY A 67 -0.68 9.56 -3.23
CA GLY A 67 0.25 10.69 -3.10
C GLY A 67 1.13 10.66 -1.83
N THR A 68 0.82 9.82 -0.84
CA THR A 68 1.68 9.65 0.35
C THR A 68 2.93 8.83 0.03
N PRO A 69 4.02 8.95 0.81
CA PRO A 69 5.26 8.22 0.56
C PRO A 69 5.11 6.68 0.56
N ALA A 70 4.10 6.15 1.25
CA ALA A 70 3.85 4.72 1.29
C ALA A 70 3.04 4.20 0.08
N TYR A 71 2.38 5.06 -0.69
CA TYR A 71 1.41 4.62 -1.69
C TYR A 71 2.07 4.03 -2.95
N GLY A 72 1.69 2.80 -3.32
CA GLY A 72 2.10 2.17 -4.59
C GLY A 72 3.60 1.85 -4.73
N HIS A 73 4.34 1.71 -3.62
CA HIS A 73 5.77 1.41 -3.63
C HIS A 73 6.09 0.02 -3.05
N ASP A 74 6.93 -0.72 -3.77
CA ASP A 74 7.42 -2.02 -3.34
C ASP A 74 8.52 -1.81 -2.28
N LEU A 75 8.12 -1.85 -1.01
CA LEU A 75 8.96 -1.56 0.15
C LEU A 75 9.07 -2.80 1.05
N ASP A 76 10.24 -3.01 1.66
CA ASP A 76 10.34 -3.95 2.78
C ASP A 76 9.63 -3.42 4.04
N ALA A 77 9.54 -4.24 5.08
CA ALA A 77 8.81 -3.86 6.29
C ALA A 77 9.42 -2.67 7.06
N ALA A 78 10.74 -2.45 6.96
CA ALA A 78 11.39 -1.32 7.62
C ALA A 78 11.12 -0.02 6.85
N ALA A 79 11.31 -0.07 5.52
CA ALA A 79 11.06 1.03 4.62
C ALA A 79 9.57 1.43 4.60
N LEU A 80 8.65 0.47 4.66
CA LEU A 80 7.21 0.75 4.74
C LEU A 80 6.84 1.49 6.03
N ARG A 81 7.39 1.08 7.18
CA ARG A 81 7.18 1.81 8.44
C ARG A 81 7.71 3.24 8.36
N ALA A 82 8.89 3.43 7.78
CA ALA A 82 9.47 4.76 7.57
C ALA A 82 8.59 5.63 6.65
N ALA A 83 8.12 5.06 5.53
CA ALA A 83 7.26 5.76 4.58
C ALA A 83 5.90 6.18 5.20
N LEU A 84 5.29 5.31 6.00
CA LEU A 84 4.06 5.63 6.74
C LEU A 84 4.28 6.75 7.76
N ALA A 85 5.42 6.74 8.46
CA ALA A 85 5.77 7.77 9.43
C ALA A 85 6.05 9.13 8.77
N ALA A 86 6.67 9.12 7.58
CA ALA A 86 7.02 10.32 6.81
C ALA A 86 5.83 11.04 6.18
N ALA A 87 4.62 10.45 6.18
CA ALA A 87 3.43 11.15 5.69
C ALA A 87 3.09 12.35 6.59
N GLU A 88 2.93 13.52 5.96
CA GLU A 88 2.66 14.79 6.64
C GLU A 88 1.17 15.12 6.59
N ARG A 89 0.56 15.39 7.74
CA ARG A 89 -0.89 15.60 7.83
C ARG A 89 -1.36 16.84 7.07
N ASP A 90 -0.57 17.90 7.11
CA ASP A 90 -0.91 19.18 6.47
C ASP A 90 -0.86 19.10 4.93
N ARG A 91 -0.18 18.08 4.40
CA ARG A 91 -0.07 17.81 2.95
C ARG A 91 -1.18 16.91 2.41
N VAL A 92 -2.14 16.46 3.23
CA VAL A 92 -3.22 15.57 2.78
C VAL A 92 -3.98 16.13 1.58
N ALA A 93 -4.22 17.44 1.54
CA ALA A 93 -4.87 18.08 0.39
C ALA A 93 -4.00 18.02 -0.86
N ASP A 94 -2.69 18.16 -0.72
CA ASP A 94 -1.73 18.14 -1.83
C ASP A 94 -1.58 16.73 -2.39
N TYR A 95 -1.43 15.72 -1.50
CA TYR A 95 -1.39 14.31 -1.89
C TYR A 95 -2.61 13.90 -2.73
N ARG A 96 -3.80 14.39 -2.40
CA ARG A 96 -5.01 14.15 -3.20
C ARG A 96 -4.90 14.79 -4.58
N ARG A 97 -4.50 16.06 -4.67
CA ARG A 97 -4.37 16.76 -5.96
C ARG A 97 -3.32 16.10 -6.85
N GLU A 98 -2.16 15.77 -6.29
CA GLU A 98 -1.07 15.07 -6.98
C GLU A 98 -1.50 13.67 -7.42
N GLY A 99 -2.18 12.93 -6.55
CA GLY A 99 -2.72 11.61 -6.86
C GLY A 99 -3.76 11.61 -7.97
N GLU A 100 -4.68 12.56 -7.96
CA GLU A 100 -5.66 12.72 -9.05
C GLU A 100 -4.98 13.11 -10.37
N ALA A 101 -3.97 13.98 -10.33
CA ALA A 101 -3.19 14.34 -11.51
C ALA A 101 -2.45 13.13 -12.09
N MET A 102 -1.81 12.32 -11.23
CA MET A 102 -1.16 11.07 -11.61
C MET A 102 -2.15 10.11 -12.29
N VAL A 103 -3.32 9.87 -11.69
CA VAL A 103 -4.33 8.97 -12.28
C VAL A 103 -4.83 9.50 -13.63
N ARG A 104 -5.09 10.81 -13.74
CA ARG A 104 -5.48 11.45 -15.01
C ARG A 104 -4.42 11.24 -16.09
N GLN A 105 -3.15 11.42 -15.75
CA GLN A 105 -2.05 11.20 -16.67
C GLN A 105 -1.94 9.73 -17.08
N LEU A 106 -2.02 8.79 -16.12
CA LEU A 106 -1.95 7.37 -16.37
C LEU A 106 -3.03 6.92 -17.37
N LEU A 107 -4.28 7.38 -17.18
CA LEU A 107 -5.39 7.06 -18.07
C LEU A 107 -5.22 7.67 -19.47
N ALA A 108 -4.70 8.89 -19.56
CA ALA A 108 -4.42 9.54 -20.84
C ALA A 108 -3.33 8.83 -21.63
N THR A 109 -2.31 8.25 -20.96
CA THR A 109 -1.19 7.56 -21.62
C THR A 109 -1.45 6.08 -21.89
N ALA A 110 -2.15 5.38 -21.00
CA ALA A 110 -2.38 3.93 -21.11
C ALA A 110 -3.66 3.58 -21.86
N GLY A 111 -4.60 4.52 -22.03
CA GLY A 111 -5.85 4.31 -22.76
C GLY A 111 -6.91 3.46 -22.04
N SER A 112 -6.54 2.56 -21.12
CA SER A 112 -7.46 1.83 -20.24
C SER A 112 -6.79 1.31 -18.95
N ILE A 113 -7.60 0.92 -17.96
CA ILE A 113 -7.12 0.22 -16.74
C ILE A 113 -6.45 -1.12 -17.07
N ASP A 114 -6.95 -1.84 -18.07
CA ASP A 114 -6.40 -3.14 -18.48
C ASP A 114 -4.96 -2.99 -18.98
N ALA A 115 -4.63 -1.89 -19.66
CA ALA A 115 -3.28 -1.61 -20.13
C ALA A 115 -2.29 -1.33 -19.00
N ILE A 116 -2.75 -0.79 -17.87
CA ILE A 116 -1.92 -0.53 -16.67
C ILE A 116 -1.57 -1.85 -15.96
N ALA A 117 -2.44 -2.85 -16.07
CA ALA A 117 -2.28 -4.18 -15.48
C ALA A 117 -1.62 -5.21 -16.43
N ALA A 118 -1.48 -4.89 -17.72
CA ALA A 118 -0.86 -5.73 -18.75
C ALA A 118 0.63 -6.00 -18.45
N PRO A 119 1.21 -7.14 -18.84
CA PRO A 119 2.57 -7.56 -18.47
C PRO A 119 3.69 -6.63 -18.93
#